data_AF-A0A412HXP0-F1
#
_entry.id   AF-A0A412HXP0-F1
#
_cell.length_a   1.000
_cell.length_b   1.000
_cell.length_c   1.000
_cell.angle_alpha   90.00
_cell.angle_beta   90.00
_cell.angle_gamma   90.00
#
_symmetry.space_group_name_H-M   'P 1'
#
loop_
_entity.id
_entity.type
_entity.pdbx_description
1 polymer ?
#
loop_
_entity_poly.entity_id
_entity_poly.type
_entity_poly.pdbx_seq_one_letter_code
_entity_poly.pdbx_strand_id
1 'polypeptide(L)'
;MRSLELKTLQIKDDIPLYVTLDSLTTYVVNENRDLKRYKFVTRNADSCVYTPVYMLKLYPSSSKEKIVSLLEYFFKVCDVGASPQCMWKTDDCDYISLLLPYTRYDQIKFDLVRNKILEQFPELLMPENCLEKLPDYGKMKDYIASIEVAYPETWTVEYEMIDS
;
A
#
# COMPACT_ATOMS: atom_id res chain seq x y z
N MET A 1 -0.27 -15.84 -15.51
CA MET A 1 0.04 -15.24 -14.18
C MET A 1 -1.27 -15.17 -13.41
N ARG A 2 -1.29 -15.38 -12.08
CA ARG A 2 -2.55 -15.27 -11.34
C ARG A 2 -2.89 -13.82 -11.05
N SER A 3 -4.17 -13.47 -11.16
CA SER A 3 -4.71 -12.18 -10.71
C SER A 3 -6.03 -12.40 -9.98
N LEU A 4 -6.46 -11.40 -9.21
CA LEU A 4 -7.81 -11.36 -8.67
C LEU A 4 -8.71 -10.50 -9.55
N GLU A 5 -9.97 -10.88 -9.67
CA GLU A 5 -11.00 -10.04 -10.29
C GLU A 5 -12.10 -9.74 -9.28
N LEU A 6 -12.33 -8.45 -9.04
CA LEU A 6 -13.42 -7.96 -8.22
C LEU A 6 -14.76 -8.23 -8.92
N LYS A 7 -15.67 -8.93 -8.24
CA LYS A 7 -17.01 -9.27 -8.75
C LYS A 7 -18.11 -8.41 -8.15
N THR A 8 -18.06 -8.23 -6.84
CA THR A 8 -19.07 -7.49 -6.10
C THR A 8 -18.37 -6.52 -5.15
N LEU A 9 -18.83 -5.27 -5.14
CA LEU A 9 -18.43 -4.25 -4.18
C LEU A 9 -19.67 -3.52 -3.67
N GLN A 10 -19.96 -3.63 -2.37
CA GLN A 10 -20.99 -2.87 -1.69
C GLN A 10 -20.39 -2.10 -0.51
N ILE A 11 -20.35 -0.78 -0.65
CA ILE A 11 -19.90 0.15 0.39
C ILE A 11 -21.10 0.49 1.28
N LYS A 12 -21.03 0.12 2.57
CA LYS A 12 -22.18 0.17 3.50
C LYS A 12 -22.14 1.33 4.50
N ASP A 13 -20.99 1.91 4.69
CA ASP A 13 -20.72 2.99 5.64
C ASP A 13 -19.75 4.01 5.01
N ASP A 14 -19.45 5.07 5.74
CA ASP A 14 -18.49 6.10 5.32
C ASP A 14 -17.10 5.89 5.95
N ILE A 15 -16.76 4.65 6.33
CA ILE A 15 -15.42 4.33 6.83
C ILE A 15 -14.43 4.42 5.64
N PRO A 16 -13.28 5.11 5.77
CA PRO A 16 -12.41 5.35 4.62
C PRO A 16 -11.65 4.11 4.19
N LEU A 17 -11.37 4.03 2.88
CA LEU A 17 -10.32 3.19 2.32
C LEU A 17 -8.96 3.88 2.48
N TYR A 18 -7.90 3.11 2.69
CA TYR A 18 -6.53 3.62 2.82
C TYR A 18 -5.68 3.24 1.63
N VAL A 19 -4.87 4.20 1.16
CA VAL A 19 -3.78 3.97 0.22
C VAL A 19 -2.48 4.30 0.93
N THR A 20 -1.63 3.30 1.12
CA THR A 20 -0.36 3.44 1.84
C THR A 20 0.81 3.18 0.90
N LEU A 21 1.84 4.02 1.01
CA LEU A 21 3.16 3.73 0.47
C LEU A 21 4.08 3.36 1.62
N ASP A 22 4.70 2.19 1.53
CA ASP A 22 5.65 1.73 2.53
C ASP A 22 7.07 1.85 2.02
N SER A 23 7.98 2.13 2.95
CA SER A 23 9.42 2.05 2.73
C SER A 23 10.04 0.93 3.55
N LEU A 24 11.23 0.47 3.17
CA LEU A 24 12.00 -0.44 3.99
C LEU A 24 12.73 0.35 5.08
N THR A 25 12.68 -0.16 6.30
CA THR A 25 13.55 0.29 7.39
C THR A 25 14.53 -0.80 7.77
N THR A 26 15.70 -0.40 8.25
CA THR A 26 16.67 -1.30 8.88
C THR A 26 17.06 -0.74 10.24
N TYR A 27 17.59 -1.60 11.10
CA TYR A 27 18.14 -1.18 12.37
C TYR A 27 19.62 -0.86 12.23
N VAL A 28 20.03 0.27 12.81
CA VAL A 28 21.44 0.57 13.04
C VAL A 28 21.77 0.05 14.43
N VAL A 29 22.74 -0.84 14.54
CA VAL A 29 23.31 -1.25 15.84
C VAL A 29 24.54 -0.41 16.18
N ASN A 30 24.79 -0.15 17.47
CA ASN A 30 26.05 0.42 17.92
C ASN A 30 27.16 -0.67 17.98
N GLU A 31 28.38 -0.29 18.34
CA GLU A 31 29.53 -1.22 18.48
C GLU A 31 29.28 -2.34 19.50
N ASN A 32 28.38 -2.10 20.48
CA ASN A 32 27.97 -3.07 21.49
C ASN A 32 26.81 -3.97 21.04
N ARG A 33 26.35 -3.83 19.78
CA ARG A 33 25.18 -4.50 19.18
C ARG A 33 23.82 -4.07 19.76
N ASP A 34 23.76 -2.97 20.49
CA ASP A 34 22.48 -2.39 20.93
C ASP A 34 21.78 -1.68 19.76
N LEU A 35 20.45 -1.79 19.72
CA LEU A 35 19.62 -1.08 18.75
C LEU A 35 19.74 0.44 18.96
N LYS A 36 20.30 1.14 17.96
CA LYS A 36 20.55 2.58 18.03
C LYS A 36 19.41 3.41 17.46
N ARG A 37 18.93 3.05 16.27
CA ARG A 37 17.84 3.77 15.57
C ARG A 37 17.35 2.97 14.35
N TYR A 38 16.09 3.17 13.98
CA TYR A 38 15.56 2.81 12.67
C TYR A 38 16.05 3.80 11.60
N LYS A 39 16.40 3.28 10.42
CA LYS A 39 16.80 4.09 9.26
C LYS A 39 16.08 3.58 8.02
N PHE A 40 15.47 4.50 7.26
CA PHE A 40 14.96 4.21 5.93
C PHE A 40 16.08 3.82 4.97
N VAL A 41 15.84 2.76 4.23
CA VAL A 41 16.72 2.24 3.18
C VAL A 41 15.95 2.14 1.88
N THR A 42 16.65 2.12 0.75
CA THR A 42 16.00 1.97 -0.55
C THR A 42 15.38 0.59 -0.67
N ARG A 43 14.39 0.43 -1.55
CA ARG A 43 13.69 -0.83 -1.85
C ARG A 43 14.59 -1.99 -2.32
N ASN A 44 15.86 -1.70 -2.62
CA ASN A 44 16.87 -2.68 -3.01
C ASN A 44 17.68 -3.25 -1.85
N ALA A 45 17.52 -2.70 -0.65
CA ALA A 45 18.21 -3.16 0.54
C ALA A 45 17.69 -4.53 1.01
N ASP A 46 18.56 -5.27 1.68
CA ASP A 46 18.20 -6.53 2.32
C ASP A 46 17.52 -6.24 3.67
N SER A 47 16.22 -5.97 3.61
CA SER A 47 15.35 -5.79 4.79
C SER A 47 13.95 -6.30 4.49
N CYS A 48 13.29 -6.83 5.53
CA CYS A 48 11.90 -7.29 5.50
C CYS A 48 10.95 -6.43 6.33
N VAL A 49 11.43 -5.29 6.87
CA VAL A 49 10.62 -4.40 7.70
C VAL A 49 10.04 -3.28 6.84
N TYR A 50 8.74 -3.34 6.61
CA TYR A 50 7.97 -2.29 5.96
C TYR A 50 7.51 -1.24 6.97
N THR A 51 7.57 0.02 6.59
CA THR A 51 7.15 1.15 7.41
C THR A 51 6.36 2.12 6.55
N PRO A 52 5.11 2.43 6.92
CA PRO A 52 4.29 3.42 6.22
C PRO A 52 4.97 4.78 6.19
N VAL A 53 5.12 5.36 4.99
CA VAL A 53 5.70 6.72 4.82
C VAL A 53 4.68 7.73 4.33
N TYR A 54 3.73 7.30 3.51
CA TYR A 54 2.58 8.10 3.09
C TYR A 54 1.30 7.30 3.24
N MET A 55 0.24 7.96 3.69
CA MET A 55 -1.07 7.34 3.86
C MET A 55 -2.17 8.33 3.50
N LEU A 56 -2.98 7.97 2.51
CA LEU A 56 -4.14 8.74 2.07
C LEU A 56 -5.43 8.03 2.49
N LYS A 57 -6.36 8.79 3.06
CA LYS A 57 -7.72 8.32 3.38
C LYS A 57 -8.70 8.74 2.30
N LEU A 58 -9.48 7.79 1.78
CA LEU A 58 -10.53 8.02 0.81
C LEU A 58 -11.88 7.67 1.42
N TYR A 59 -12.68 8.70 1.71
CA TYR A 59 -14.03 8.52 2.26
C TYR A 59 -15.05 8.27 1.15
N PRO A 60 -15.91 7.25 1.27
CA PRO A 60 -17.00 6.99 0.32
C PRO A 60 -17.84 8.21 -0.04
N SER A 61 -18.20 9.04 0.94
CA SER A 61 -19.03 10.23 0.79
C SER A 61 -18.47 11.26 -0.19
N SER A 62 -17.14 11.30 -0.36
CA SER A 62 -16.46 12.28 -1.22
C SER A 62 -15.70 11.64 -2.40
N SER A 63 -15.40 10.34 -2.33
CA SER A 63 -14.45 9.68 -3.24
C SER A 63 -14.94 8.32 -3.77
N LYS A 64 -16.24 8.04 -3.74
CA LYS A 64 -16.82 6.74 -4.16
C LYS A 64 -16.30 6.24 -5.51
N GLU A 65 -16.33 7.06 -6.55
CA GLU A 65 -15.87 6.66 -7.89
C GLU A 65 -14.38 6.34 -7.93
N LYS A 66 -13.55 7.13 -7.23
CA LYS A 66 -12.11 6.87 -7.10
C LYS A 66 -11.85 5.55 -6.38
N ILE A 67 -12.60 5.26 -5.31
CA ILE A 67 -12.51 4.02 -4.53
C ILE A 67 -12.84 2.81 -5.40
N VAL A 68 -13.97 2.84 -6.12
CA VAL A 68 -14.39 1.74 -7.00
C VAL A 68 -13.32 1.49 -8.06
N SER A 69 -12.89 2.54 -8.77
CA SER A 69 -11.88 2.43 -9.82
C SER A 69 -10.55 1.90 -9.29
N LEU A 70 -10.13 2.34 -8.10
CA LEU A 70 -8.91 1.86 -7.46
C LEU A 70 -9.01 0.38 -7.11
N LEU A 71 -10.09 -0.08 -6.47
CA LEU A 71 -10.25 -1.49 -6.11
C LEU A 71 -10.30 -2.39 -7.35
N GLU A 72 -11.10 -2.04 -8.36
CA GLU A 72 -11.18 -2.77 -9.64
C GLU A 72 -9.81 -2.93 -10.32
N TYR A 73 -8.97 -1.90 -10.22
CA TYR A 73 -7.61 -1.94 -10.74
C TYR A 73 -6.67 -2.75 -9.84
N PHE A 74 -6.70 -2.51 -8.53
CA PHE A 74 -5.70 -3.01 -7.61
C PHE A 74 -5.84 -4.51 -7.35
N PHE A 75 -7.06 -5.06 -7.35
CA PHE A 75 -7.28 -6.52 -7.34
C PHE A 75 -6.54 -7.22 -8.49
N LYS A 76 -6.47 -6.59 -9.67
CA LYS A 76 -5.80 -7.18 -10.85
C LYS A 76 -4.28 -7.17 -10.76
N VAL A 77 -3.70 -6.24 -10.00
CA VAL A 77 -2.24 -6.04 -9.97
C VAL A 77 -1.57 -6.45 -8.68
N CYS A 78 -2.32 -6.58 -7.58
CA CYS A 78 -1.80 -7.02 -6.28
C CYS A 78 -1.12 -8.40 -6.34
N ASP A 79 -0.34 -8.70 -5.32
CA ASP A 79 0.25 -10.01 -5.13
C ASP A 79 -0.80 -10.97 -4.55
N VAL A 80 -1.26 -11.90 -5.38
CA VAL A 80 -2.27 -12.92 -5.02
C VAL A 80 -1.79 -13.84 -3.88
N GLY A 81 -0.48 -14.04 -3.72
CA GLY A 81 0.07 -14.85 -2.62
C GLY A 81 0.03 -14.15 -1.26
N ALA A 82 -0.07 -12.82 -1.27
CA ALA A 82 -0.10 -11.97 -0.09
C ALA A 82 -1.40 -11.15 0.03
N SER A 83 -2.39 -11.40 -0.84
CA SER A 83 -3.62 -10.59 -0.91
C SER A 83 -4.85 -11.42 -1.25
N PRO A 84 -6.03 -11.10 -0.69
CA PRO A 84 -6.21 -10.17 0.44
C PRO A 84 -5.83 -10.81 1.79
N GLN A 85 -5.45 -9.99 2.77
CA GLN A 85 -5.23 -10.44 4.15
C GLN A 85 -5.56 -9.34 5.17
N CYS A 86 -5.99 -9.72 6.38
CA CYS A 86 -6.24 -8.78 7.47
C CYS A 86 -4.91 -8.42 8.16
N MET A 87 -4.45 -7.17 7.98
CA MET A 87 -3.14 -6.72 8.48
C MET A 87 -3.24 -5.82 9.70
N TRP A 88 -4.33 -5.07 9.83
CA TRP A 88 -4.49 -4.07 10.88
C TRP A 88 -5.95 -3.67 11.08
N LYS A 89 -6.20 -2.90 12.14
CA LYS A 89 -7.53 -2.43 12.53
C LYS A 89 -7.48 -1.02 13.09
N THR A 90 -8.60 -0.32 13.03
CA THR A 90 -8.86 0.92 13.78
C THR A 90 -9.78 0.61 14.96
N ASP A 91 -10.15 1.65 15.71
CA ASP A 91 -11.21 1.53 16.72
C ASP A 91 -12.59 1.25 16.08
N ASP A 92 -12.76 1.56 14.79
CA ASP A 92 -14.02 1.44 14.06
C ASP A 92 -14.22 0.06 13.42
N CYS A 93 -13.17 -0.51 12.82
CA CYS A 93 -13.23 -1.83 12.15
C CYS A 93 -11.85 -2.43 11.85
N ASP A 94 -11.86 -3.71 11.47
CA ASP A 94 -10.72 -4.40 10.88
C ASP A 94 -10.59 -4.06 9.38
N TYR A 95 -9.37 -4.08 8.86
CA TYR A 95 -9.06 -3.75 7.47
C TYR A 95 -8.50 -4.94 6.71
N ILE A 96 -8.99 -5.09 5.48
CA ILE A 96 -8.51 -6.08 4.52
C ILE A 96 -7.57 -5.40 3.53
N SER A 97 -6.32 -5.85 3.51
CA SER A 97 -5.24 -5.27 2.73
C SER A 97 -5.00 -6.04 1.44
N LEU A 98 -4.93 -5.30 0.33
CA LEU A 98 -4.32 -5.74 -0.92
C LEU A 98 -2.91 -5.17 -0.98
N LEU A 99 -1.92 -6.02 -1.19
CA LEU A 99 -0.51 -5.65 -1.17
C LEU A 99 0.11 -5.83 -2.55
N LEU A 100 0.96 -4.89 -2.92
CA LEU A 100 1.89 -5.04 -4.03
C LEU A 100 3.30 -4.71 -3.53
N PRO A 101 4.08 -5.71 -3.08
CA PRO A 101 5.47 -5.49 -2.69
C PRO A 101 6.37 -5.30 -3.93
N TYR A 102 7.42 -4.51 -3.79
CA TYR A 102 8.49 -4.44 -4.78
C TYR A 102 9.29 -5.74 -4.77
N THR A 103 9.44 -6.35 -5.94
CA THR A 103 10.40 -7.43 -6.16
C THR A 103 11.32 -7.03 -7.31
N ARG A 104 12.58 -7.50 -7.26
CA ARG A 104 13.52 -7.25 -8.37
C ARG A 104 13.05 -7.91 -9.68
N TYR A 105 12.29 -8.99 -9.60
CA TYR A 105 11.76 -9.71 -10.76
C TYR A 105 10.61 -8.96 -11.44
N ASP A 106 9.79 -8.23 -10.69
CA ASP A 106 8.62 -7.50 -11.19
C ASP A 106 8.79 -5.96 -11.12
N GLN A 107 10.04 -5.47 -11.16
CA GLN A 107 10.32 -4.03 -11.03
C GLN A 107 9.51 -3.18 -12.01
N ILE A 108 9.42 -3.58 -13.29
CA ILE A 108 8.70 -2.81 -14.31
C ILE A 108 7.21 -2.73 -13.96
N LYS A 109 6.59 -3.85 -13.56
CA LYS A 109 5.18 -3.89 -13.14
C LYS A 109 4.96 -2.99 -11.93
N PHE A 110 5.81 -3.10 -10.91
CA PHE A 110 5.72 -2.28 -9.71
C PHE A 110 5.86 -0.79 -10.03
N ASP A 111 6.86 -0.41 -10.82
CA ASP A 111 7.12 0.99 -11.19
C ASP A 111 5.94 1.60 -11.96
N LEU A 112 5.30 0.82 -12.85
CA LEU A 112 4.09 1.23 -13.58
C LEU A 112 2.90 1.43 -12.64
N VAL A 113 2.64 0.48 -11.74
CA VAL A 113 1.54 0.58 -10.77
C VAL A 113 1.75 1.78 -9.85
N ARG A 114 2.96 1.93 -9.27
CA ARG A 114 3.31 3.09 -8.43
C ARG A 114 3.07 4.41 -9.15
N ASN A 115 3.55 4.55 -10.39
CA ASN A 115 3.37 5.79 -11.14
C ASN A 115 1.89 6.08 -11.38
N LYS A 116 1.10 5.06 -11.76
CA LYS A 116 -0.35 5.21 -11.94
C LYS A 116 -1.07 5.63 -10.66
N ILE A 117 -0.72 5.05 -9.51
CA ILE A 117 -1.27 5.45 -8.21
C ILE A 117 -0.92 6.91 -7.90
N LEU A 118 0.34 7.32 -8.10
CA LEU A 118 0.77 8.70 -7.86
C LEU A 118 0.12 9.71 -8.82
N GLU A 119 -0.16 9.31 -10.06
CA GLU A 119 -0.89 10.14 -11.03
C GLU A 119 -2.37 10.26 -10.70
N GLN A 120 -3.00 9.17 -10.23
CA GLN A 120 -4.41 9.15 -9.84
C GLN A 120 -4.66 9.88 -8.50
N PHE A 121 -3.67 9.86 -7.60
CA PHE A 121 -3.74 10.41 -6.24
C PHE A 121 -2.52 11.30 -5.93
N PRO A 122 -2.34 12.44 -6.62
CA PRO A 122 -1.25 13.37 -6.31
C PRO A 122 -1.29 13.89 -4.87
N GLU A 123 -2.49 13.93 -4.25
CA GLU A 123 -2.70 14.28 -2.85
C GLU A 123 -1.95 13.36 -1.87
N LEU A 124 -1.64 12.12 -2.26
CA LEU A 124 -0.90 11.17 -1.44
C LEU A 124 0.47 11.71 -1.01
N LEU A 125 1.08 12.58 -1.81
CA LEU A 125 2.40 13.17 -1.54
C LEU A 125 2.34 14.53 -0.82
N MET A 126 1.15 14.98 -0.41
CA MET A 126 1.01 16.23 0.33
C MET A 126 1.50 16.08 1.78
N PRO A 127 2.01 17.16 2.42
CA PRO A 127 2.60 17.09 3.76
C PRO A 127 1.69 16.48 4.83
N GLU A 128 0.38 16.70 4.75
CA GLU A 128 -0.63 16.16 5.68
C GLU A 128 -0.78 14.63 5.63
N ASN A 129 -0.40 14.02 4.51
CA ASN A 129 -0.44 12.56 4.31
C ASN A 129 0.94 11.91 4.53
N CYS A 130 1.96 12.70 4.86
CA CYS A 130 3.31 12.24 5.15
C CYS A 130 3.42 11.82 6.62
N LEU A 131 3.58 10.52 6.87
CA LEU A 131 3.73 9.96 8.21
C LEU A 131 5.16 10.11 8.72
N GLU A 132 6.14 9.83 7.85
CA GLU A 132 7.56 9.96 8.15
C GLU A 132 8.34 10.55 6.98
N LYS A 133 9.21 11.52 7.29
CA LYS A 133 10.03 12.18 6.27
C LYS A 133 11.16 11.26 5.81
N LEU A 134 11.13 10.93 4.52
CA LEU A 134 12.24 10.26 3.85
C LEU A 134 13.50 11.16 3.79
N PRO A 135 14.71 10.58 3.83
CA PRO A 135 15.96 11.34 3.90
C PRO A 135 16.29 12.12 2.60
N ASP A 136 15.75 11.72 1.45
CA ASP A 136 15.95 12.39 0.16
C ASP A 136 14.64 12.38 -0.65
N TYR A 137 13.90 13.49 -0.62
CA TYR A 137 12.62 13.62 -1.34
C TYR A 137 12.79 13.49 -2.86
N GLY A 138 13.93 13.93 -3.42
CA GLY A 138 14.23 13.82 -4.84
C GLY A 138 14.37 12.37 -5.33
N LYS A 139 14.52 11.42 -4.39
CA LYS A 139 14.63 9.98 -4.63
C LYS A 139 13.54 9.17 -3.94
N MET A 140 12.43 9.78 -3.54
CA MET A 140 11.34 9.10 -2.82
C MET A 140 10.93 7.77 -3.49
N LYS A 141 10.86 7.74 -4.82
CA LYS A 141 10.50 6.55 -5.61
C LYS A 141 11.43 5.34 -5.38
N ASP A 142 12.69 5.57 -5.01
CA ASP A 142 13.66 4.52 -4.70
C ASP A 142 13.47 3.95 -3.29
N TYR A 143 12.74 4.66 -2.43
CA TYR A 143 12.41 4.24 -1.07
C TYR A 143 11.08 3.49 -1.01
N ILE A 144 10.17 3.67 -1.97
CA ILE A 144 8.88 2.98 -1.97
C ILE A 144 9.08 1.50 -2.31
N ALA A 145 8.78 0.64 -1.35
CA ALA A 145 9.01 -0.79 -1.37
C ALA A 145 7.71 -1.61 -1.34
N SER A 146 6.58 -1.00 -1.02
CA SER A 146 5.26 -1.61 -1.15
C SER A 146 4.19 -0.55 -1.40
N ILE A 147 3.09 -0.99 -2.00
CA ILE A 147 1.84 -0.25 -2.07
C ILE A 147 0.77 -1.11 -1.40
N GLU A 148 0.03 -0.55 -0.47
CA GLU A 148 -1.12 -1.18 0.17
C GLU A 148 -2.39 -0.41 -0.18
N VAL A 149 -3.44 -1.15 -0.54
CA VAL A 149 -4.81 -0.63 -0.65
C VAL A 149 -5.66 -1.42 0.35
N ALA A 150 -6.11 -0.76 1.41
CA ALA A 150 -6.82 -1.40 2.51
C ALA A 150 -8.26 -0.90 2.60
N TYR A 151 -9.23 -1.81 2.45
CA TYR A 151 -10.65 -1.52 2.57
C TYR A 151 -11.20 -2.07 3.89
N PRO A 152 -12.20 -1.41 4.50
CA PRO A 152 -12.77 -1.88 5.76
C PRO A 152 -13.55 -3.18 5.56
N GLU A 153 -13.46 -4.10 6.52
CA GLU A 153 -14.12 -5.41 6.47
C GLU A 153 -15.65 -5.31 6.52
N THR A 154 -16.20 -4.16 6.92
CA THR A 154 -17.65 -3.89 6.91
C THR A 154 -18.24 -3.87 5.50
N TRP A 155 -17.44 -3.60 4.47
CA TRP A 155 -17.88 -3.60 3.07
C TRP A 155 -18.08 -5.02 2.55
N THR A 156 -19.06 -5.23 1.67
CA THR A 156 -19.16 -6.51 0.95
C THR A 156 -18.22 -6.48 -0.24
N VAL A 157 -17.18 -7.32 -0.23
CA VAL A 157 -16.22 -7.46 -1.33
C VAL A 157 -16.11 -8.92 -1.73
N GLU A 158 -16.53 -9.25 -2.95
CA GLU A 158 -16.39 -10.60 -3.52
C GLU A 158 -15.45 -10.54 -4.72
N TYR A 159 -14.54 -11.49 -4.80
CA TYR A 159 -13.55 -11.59 -5.87
C TYR A 159 -13.30 -13.05 -6.22
N GLU A 160 -12.76 -13.30 -7.41
CA GLU A 160 -12.30 -14.62 -7.83
C GLU A 160 -10.85 -14.59 -8.30
N MET A 161 -10.19 -15.74 -8.23
CA MET A 161 -8.86 -15.92 -8.78
C MET A 161 -8.97 -16.34 -10.24
N ILE A 162 -8.21 -15.66 -11.10
CA ILE A 162 -8.15 -15.95 -12.53
C ILE A 162 -6.73 -16.37 -12.89
N ASP A 163 -6.61 -17.52 -13.56
CA ASP A 163 -5.38 -17.94 -14.22
C ASP A 163 -5.36 -17.31 -15.62
N SER A 164 -4.43 -16.37 -15.85
CA SER A 164 -4.15 -15.78 -17.17
C SER A 164 -2.98 -16.44 -17.89
#